data_AF-A0A834G216-F1
#
_entry.id   AF-A0A834G216-F1
#
_cell.length_a   1.000
_cell.length_b   1.000
_cell.length_c   1.000
_cell.angle_alpha   90.00
_cell.angle_beta   90.00
_cell.angle_gamma   90.00
#
_symmetry.space_group_name_H-M   'P 1'
#
loop_
_entity.id
_entity.type
_entity.pdbx_description
1 polymer ?
#
loop_
_entity_poly.entity_id
_entity_poly.type
_entity_poly.pdbx_seq_one_letter_code
_entity_poly.pdbx_strand_id
1 'polypeptide(L)' 'MPARVIQEGYVKDKHKNLKCELLRAQEEVKRIQSLPRIIGQFMEMIEINNGIIGSTTGSNYYVRILSAINREQL' A
#
# COMPACT_ATOMS: atom_id res chain seq x y z
N MET A 1 14.66 -11.66 -42.69
CA MET A 1 14.42 -11.97 -41.26
C MET A 1 13.58 -10.87 -40.59
N PRO A 2 12.24 -10.92 -40.64
CA PRO A 2 11.38 -9.85 -40.09
C PRO A 2 10.85 -10.11 -38.67
N ALA A 3 10.89 -11.35 -38.16
CA ALA A 3 10.23 -11.72 -36.91
C ALA A 3 10.81 -11.04 -35.64
N ARG A 4 12.12 -10.77 -35.60
CA ARG A 4 12.78 -10.13 -34.45
C ARG A 4 12.36 -8.66 -34.27
N VAL A 5 12.20 -7.92 -35.36
CA VAL A 5 11.84 -6.49 -35.34
C VAL A 5 10.42 -6.30 -34.76
N ILE A 6 9.51 -7.22 -35.09
CA ILE A 6 8.13 -7.20 -34.60
C ILE A 6 8.08 -7.52 -33.09
N GLN A 7 8.89 -8.49 -32.64
CA GLN A 7 8.98 -8.82 -31.21
C GLN A 7 9.56 -7.67 -30.37
N GLU A 8 10.62 -7.01 -30.85
CA GLU A 8 11.20 -5.86 -30.15
C GLU A 8 10.23 -4.67 -30.06
N GLY A 9 9.49 -4.40 -31.13
CA GLY A 9 8.43 -3.38 -31.13
C GLY A 9 7.35 -3.69 -30.09
N TYR A 10 6.84 -4.93 -30.11
CA TYR A 10 5.82 -5.37 -29.16
C TYR A 10 6.26 -5.29 -27.70
N VAL A 11 7.51 -5.66 -27.39
CA VAL A 11 8.07 -5.58 -26.04
C VAL A 11 8.19 -4.13 -25.59
N LYS A 12 8.63 -3.22 -26.46
CA LYS A 12 8.71 -1.78 -26.15
C LYS A 12 7.34 -1.17 -25.87
N ASP A 13 6.34 -1.52 -26.66
CA ASP A 13 4.96 -1.05 -26.46
C ASP A 13 4.36 -1.59 -25.16
N LYS A 14 4.57 -2.88 -24.85
CA LYS A 14 4.17 -3.48 -23.58
C LYS A 14 4.84 -2.81 -22.39
N HIS A 15 6.14 -2.53 -22.48
CA HIS A 15 6.88 -1.85 -21.41
C HIS A 15 6.37 -0.42 -21.19
N LYS A 16 6.04 0.31 -22.25
CA LYS A 16 5.44 1.63 -22.17
C LYS A 16 4.06 1.58 -21.50
N ASN A 17 3.23 0.61 -21.88
CA ASN A 17 1.92 0.42 -21.27
C ASN A 17 2.02 0.07 -19.78
N LEU A 18 2.95 -0.82 -19.42
CA LEU A 18 3.16 -1.23 -18.03
C LEU A 18 3.59 -0.06 -17.14
N LYS A 19 4.42 0.85 -17.65
CA LYS A 19 4.81 2.07 -16.95
C LYS A 19 3.61 3.00 -16.67
N CYS A 20 2.71 3.14 -17.63
CA CYS A 20 1.49 3.94 -17.44
C CYS A 20 0.57 3.32 -16.39
N GLU A 21 0.36 2.00 -16.44
CA GLU A 21 -0.45 1.28 -15.45
C GLU A 21 0.16 1.36 -14.05
N LEU A 22 1.48 1.24 -13.93
CA LEU A 22 2.19 1.42 -12.66
C LEU A 22 1.95 2.82 -12.09
N LEU A 23 2.04 3.86 -12.91
CA LEU A 23 1.86 5.24 -12.48
C LEU A 23 0.41 5.50 -12.02
N ARG A 24 -0.58 4.95 -12.72
CA ARG A 24 -2.00 5.00 -12.32
C ARG A 24 -2.23 4.30 -10.97
N ALA A 25 -1.65 3.12 -10.79
CA ALA A 25 -1.75 2.38 -9.53
C ALA A 25 -1.09 3.15 -8.38
N GLN A 26 0.05 3.81 -8.62
CA GLN A 26 0.70 4.66 -7.63
C GLN A 26 -0.15 5.87 -7.24
N GLU A 27 -0.81 6.52 -8.21
CA GLU A 27 -1.75 7.62 -7.93
C GLU A 27 -2.94 7.16 -7.09
N GLU A 28 -3.46 5.96 -7.34
CA GLU A 28 -4.55 5.38 -6.56
C GLU A 28 -4.13 5.09 -5.12
N VAL A 29 -2.94 4.53 -4.90
CA VAL A 29 -2.37 4.35 -3.57
C VAL A 29 -2.24 5.70 -2.85
N LYS A 30 -1.78 6.75 -3.55
CA LYS A 30 -1.67 8.09 -2.99
C LYS A 30 -3.03 8.68 -2.61
N ARG A 31 -4.07 8.46 -3.42
CA ARG A 31 -5.46 8.83 -3.09
C ARG A 31 -5.93 8.12 -1.82
N ILE A 32 -5.69 6.81 -1.70
CA ILE A 32 -6.05 6.04 -0.50
C ILE A 32 -5.30 6.55 0.74
N GLN A 33 -4.01 6.88 0.60
CA GLN A 33 -3.20 7.44 1.69
C GLN A 33 -3.60 8.86 2.08
N SER A 34 -4.25 9.62 1.18
CA SER A 34 -4.76 10.97 1.47
C SER A 34 -6.04 10.98 2.29
N LEU A 35 -6.66 9.81 2.52
CA LEU A 35 -7.73 9.70 3.50
C LEU A 35 -7.20 10.08 4.89
N PRO A 36 -8.02 10.72 5.74
CA PRO A 36 -7.61 11.07 7.10
C PRO A 36 -7.27 9.79 7.86
N ARG A 37 -5.98 9.50 7.90
CA ARG A 37 -5.43 8.39 8.66
C ARG A 37 -5.32 8.89 10.09
N ILE A 38 -6.21 8.41 10.95
CA ILE A 38 -6.18 8.77 12.37
C ILE A 38 -4.85 8.26 12.93
N ILE A 39 -4.00 9.20 13.35
CA ILE A 39 -2.72 8.90 13.99
C ILE A 39 -3.02 8.64 15.46
N GLY A 40 -3.00 7.37 15.85
CA GLY A 40 -2.99 6.96 17.24
C GLY A 40 -1.63 6.39 17.62
N GLN A 41 -1.33 6.39 18.91
CA GLN A 41 -0.14 5.75 19.46
C GLN A 41 -0.46 4.27 19.70
N PHE A 42 0.36 3.39 19.13
CA PHE A 42 0.27 1.98 19.46
C PHE A 42 0.58 1.78 20.94
N MET A 43 -0.29 1.05 21.64
CA MET A 43 -0.17 0.82 23.09
C MET A 43 0.34 -0.59 23.37
N GLU A 44 -0.46 -1.60 22.99
CA GLU A 44 -0.17 -3.00 23.31
C GLU A 44 -0.78 -3.94 22.26
N MET A 45 -0.06 -5.02 21.96
CA MET A 45 -0.57 -6.12 21.14
C MET A 45 -1.29 -7.11 22.05
N ILE A 46 -2.56 -7.40 21.77
CA ILE A 46 -3.32 -8.41 22.54
C ILE A 46 -3.26 -9.76 21.83
N GLU A 47 -3.35 -9.76 20.50
CA GLU A 47 -3.32 -10.97 19.68
C GLU A 47 -2.51 -10.75 18.41
N ILE A 48 -2.23 -11.83 17.67
CA ILE A 48 -1.46 -11.82 16.42
C ILE A 48 -1.94 -10.77 15.40
N ASN A 49 -3.24 -10.48 15.38
CA ASN A 49 -3.84 -9.52 14.44
C ASN A 49 -4.60 -8.39 15.13
N ASN A 50 -4.59 -8.28 16.46
CA ASN A 50 -5.39 -7.30 17.19
C ASN A 50 -4.53 -6.56 18.22
N GLY A 51 -4.76 -5.27 18.36
CA GLY A 51 -4.03 -4.42 19.31
C GLY A 51 -4.85 -3.25 19.79
N ILE A 52 -4.39 -2.64 20.88
CA ILE A 52 -4.94 -1.39 21.40
C ILE A 52 -4.16 -0.23 20.80
N ILE A 53 -4.88 0.76 20.30
CA ILE A 53 -4.33 2.07 19.93
C ILE A 53 -4.92 3.13 20.87
N GLY A 54 -4.07 3.95 21.46
CA GLY A 54 -4.47 5.18 22.13
C GLY A 54 -4.64 6.30 21.11
N SER A 55 -5.84 6.86 21.01
CA SER A 55 -6.05 8.05 20.18
C SER A 55 -5.47 9.28 20.90
N THR A 56 -4.97 10.25 20.12
CA THR A 56 -4.58 11.57 20.63
C THR A 56 -5.75 12.30 21.31
N THR A 57 -6.99 11.84 21.12
CA THR A 57 -8.20 12.33 21.77
C THR A 57 -8.49 11.71 23.15
N GLY A 58 -7.58 10.89 23.69
CA GLY A 58 -7.70 10.31 25.04
C GLY A 58 -8.61 9.10 25.18
N SER A 59 -9.00 8.48 24.05
CA SER A 59 -9.79 7.25 24.01
C SER A 59 -8.98 6.09 23.43
N ASN A 60 -9.14 4.90 24.00
CA ASN A 60 -8.47 3.69 23.53
C ASN A 60 -9.41 2.91 22.60
N TYR A 61 -8.85 2.41 21.49
CA TYR A 61 -9.58 1.64 20.50
C TYR A 61 -8.98 0.25 20.37
N TYR A 62 -9.86 -0.76 20.39
CA TYR A 62 -9.52 -2.12 19.99
C TYR A 62 -9.60 -2.22 18.47
N VAL A 63 -8.48 -2.50 17.81
CA VAL A 63 -8.42 -2.53 16.35
C VAL A 63 -7.77 -3.79 15.83
N ARG A 64 -8.10 -4.11 14.58
CA ARG A 64 -7.43 -5.16 13.82
C ARG A 64 -6.24 -4.58 13.06
N ILE A 65 -5.07 -5.15 13.30
CA ILE A 65 -3.82 -4.86 12.58
C ILE A 65 -3.87 -5.56 11.22
N LEU A 66 -3.67 -4.78 10.16
CA LEU A 66 -3.61 -5.29 8.79
C LEU A 66 -2.26 -5.99 8.55
N SER A 67 -2.30 -7.12 7.84
CA SER A 67 -1.10 -7.88 7.46
C SER A 67 -0.14 -7.13 6.54
N ALA A 68 -0.59 -6.01 5.96
CA ALA A 68 0.22 -5.12 5.14
C ALA A 68 1.13 -4.20 5.98
N ILE A 69 1.00 -4.19 7.31
CA ILE A 69 1.84 -3.40 8.21
C ILE A 69 2.96 -4.28 8.76
N ASN A 70 4.19 -3.75 8.74
CA ASN A 70 5.32 -4.41 9.37
C ASN A 70 5.20 -4.29 10.89
N ARG A 71 5.09 -5.44 11.57
CA ARG A 71 4.90 -5.51 13.04
C ARG A 71 6.12 -5.05 13.82
N GLU A 72 7.30 -5.07 13.21
CA GLU A 72 8.55 -4.60 13.83
C GLU A 72 8.65 -3.07 13.89
N GLN A 73 7.74 -2.36 13.19
CA GLN A 73 7.69 -0.89 13.14
C GLN A 73 6.52 -0.30 13.95
N LEU A 74 5.81 -1.13 14.72
CA LEU A 74 4.71 -0.71 15.60
C LEU A 74 5.20 -0.18 16.95
#